data_AF-A0A511X5B8-F1
#
_entry.id   AF-A0A511X5B8-F1
#
_cell.length_a   1.000
_cell.length_b   1.000
_cell.length_c   1.000
_cell.angle_alpha   90.00
_cell.angle_beta   90.00
_cell.angle_gamma   90.00
#
_symmetry.space_group_name_H-M   'P 1'
#
loop_
_entity.id
_entity.type
_entity.pdbx_description
1 polymer ?
#
loop_
_entity_poly.entity_id
_entity_poly.type
_entity_poly.pdbx_seq_one_letter_code
_entity_poly.pdbx_strand_id
1 'polypeptide(L)' 'MDILSTSQAYAVYYTSATGEYAAGYVFDRSMWDGTSAWSPPAGSAAVADPDSKYPIGSTYSAS' A
#
# COMPACT_ATOMS: atom_id res chain seq x y z
N MET A 1 -19.68 21.95 2.33
CA MET A 1 -18.76 21.09 3.09
C MET A 1 -18.22 20.12 2.07
N ASP A 2 -17.13 20.48 1.40
CA ASP A 2 -16.52 19.63 0.37
C ASP A 2 -15.89 18.41 1.06
N ILE A 3 -16.54 17.26 0.93
CA ILE A 3 -15.99 15.96 1.34
C ILE A 3 -15.17 15.35 0.20
N LEU A 4 -14.38 16.16 -0.51
CA LEU A 4 -13.49 15.66 -1.55
C LEU A 4 -12.41 14.80 -0.87
N SER A 5 -12.66 13.52 -0.68
CA SER A 5 -11.64 12.54 -0.36
C SER A 5 -10.75 12.42 -1.59
N THR A 6 -9.71 13.25 -1.67
CA THR A 6 -8.77 13.23 -2.78
C THR A 6 -8.07 11.89 -2.79
N SER A 7 -8.20 11.13 -3.88
CA SER A 7 -7.47 9.88 -4.02
C SER A 7 -5.97 10.14 -4.04
N GLN A 8 -5.21 9.31 -3.33
CA GLN A 8 -3.75 9.36 -3.30
C GLN A 8 -3.18 7.96 -3.53
N ALA A 9 -1.90 7.89 -3.86
CA ALA A 9 -1.24 6.61 -4.00
C ALA A 9 -1.04 5.93 -2.64
N TYR A 10 -1.30 4.63 -2.59
CA TYR A 10 -0.96 3.74 -1.51
C TYR A 10 -0.06 2.63 -2.05
N ALA A 11 1.00 2.31 -1.32
CA ALA A 11 1.82 1.13 -1.58
C ALA A 11 1.23 -0.08 -0.86
N VAL A 12 1.05 -1.18 -1.58
CA VAL A 12 0.54 -2.45 -1.02
C VAL A 12 1.68 -3.42 -0.88
N TYR A 13 1.89 -3.92 0.34
CA TYR A 13 3.04 -4.73 0.71
C TYR A 13 2.63 -5.98 1.48
N TYR A 14 3.45 -7.04 1.39
CA TYR A 14 3.24 -8.26 2.18
C TYR A 14 3.56 -8.01 3.66
N THR A 15 2.66 -8.43 4.56
CA THR A 15 2.86 -8.29 6.02
C THR A 15 3.75 -9.38 6.61
N SER A 16 3.90 -10.49 5.91
CA SER A 16 4.79 -11.60 6.24
C SER A 16 5.55 -12.04 4.99
N ALA A 17 6.65 -12.76 5.16
CA ALA A 17 7.32 -13.36 4.01
C ALA A 17 6.39 -14.35 3.30
N THR A 18 6.41 -14.32 1.98
CA THR A 18 5.88 -15.37 1.11
C THR A 18 7.04 -16.29 0.71
N GLY A 19 6.74 -17.39 0.02
CA GLY A 19 7.81 -18.28 -0.49
C GLY A 19 8.78 -17.58 -1.47
N GLU A 20 8.36 -16.46 -2.06
CA GLU A 20 9.10 -15.73 -3.09
C GLU A 20 9.58 -14.34 -2.62
N TYR A 21 8.85 -13.70 -1.71
CA TYR A 21 9.09 -12.31 -1.31
C TYR A 21 9.19 -12.14 0.20
N ALA A 22 10.07 -11.26 0.67
CA ALA A 22 10.18 -10.94 2.09
C ALA A 22 8.97 -10.12 2.60
N ALA A 23 8.76 -10.12 3.92
CA ALA A 23 7.84 -9.16 4.54
C ALA A 23 8.26 -7.73 4.20
N GLY A 24 7.29 -6.86 3.93
CA GLY A 24 7.51 -5.49 3.48
C GLY A 24 7.65 -5.34 1.96
N TYR A 25 7.78 -6.43 1.19
CA TYR A 25 7.88 -6.31 -0.27
C TYR A 25 6.62 -5.69 -0.87
N VAL A 26 6.82 -4.58 -1.60
CA VAL A 26 5.75 -3.83 -2.27
C VAL A 26 5.46 -4.46 -3.62
N PHE A 27 4.27 -5.02 -3.79
CA PHE A 27 3.88 -5.71 -5.01
C PHE A 27 2.84 -4.96 -5.85
N ASP A 28 2.18 -3.95 -5.27
CA ASP A 28 1.20 -3.13 -5.97
C ASP A 28 1.21 -1.67 -5.49
N ARG A 29 0.71 -0.77 -6.34
CA ARG A 29 0.43 0.63 -6.00
C ARG A 29 -0.98 0.99 -6.44
N SER A 30 -1.85 1.20 -5.46
CA SER A 30 -3.27 1.46 -5.67
C SER A 30 -3.60 2.93 -5.37
N MET A 31 -4.43 3.55 -6.21
CA MET A 31 -5.01 4.86 -5.90
C MET A 31 -6.23 4.66 -4.99
N TRP A 32 -6.18 5.23 -3.80
CA TRP A 32 -7.24 5.08 -2.81
C TRP A 32 -7.46 6.37 -2.04
N ASP A 33 -8.69 6.58 -1.61
CA ASP A 33 -9.14 7.76 -0.86
C ASP A 33 -9.02 7.54 0.67
N GLY A 34 -8.55 6.37 1.10
CA GLY A 34 -8.41 5.99 2.51
C GLY A 34 -9.72 5.68 3.23
N THR A 35 -10.88 5.78 2.56
CA THR A 35 -12.21 5.72 3.20
C THR A 35 -13.22 4.83 2.49
N SER A 36 -13.11 4.67 1.17
CA SER A 36 -13.88 3.71 0.38
C SER A 36 -13.64 2.28 0.86
N ALA A 37 -14.63 1.40 0.70
CA ALA A 37 -14.66 0.01 1.19
C ALA A 37 -13.73 -0.97 0.45
N TRP A 38 -12.56 -0.50 0.04
CA TRP A 38 -11.50 -1.32 -0.51
C TRP A 38 -10.62 -1.87 0.63
N SER A 39 -10.09 -3.06 0.43
CA SER A 39 -9.08 -3.64 1.31
C SER A 39 -8.00 -4.33 0.48
N PRO A 40 -6.73 -4.28 0.92
CA PRO A 40 -5.66 -5.00 0.24
C PRO A 40 -5.89 -6.53 0.39
N PRO A 41 -5.33 -7.35 -0.53
CA PRO A 41 -5.44 -8.81 -0.47
C PRO A 41 -5.01 -9.41 0.89
N ALA A 42 -5.51 -10.60 1.23
CA ALA A 42 -5.12 -11.28 2.46
C ALA A 42 -3.59 -11.46 2.56
N GLY A 43 -3.04 -11.27 3.76
CA GLY A 43 -1.59 -11.30 3.99
C GLY A 43 -0.84 -10.03 3.56
N SER A 44 -1.56 -9.00 3.11
CA SER A 44 -0.97 -7.71 2.74
C SER A 44 -1.62 -6.54 3.49
N ALA A 45 -0.95 -5.41 3.46
CA ALA A 45 -1.42 -4.14 4.00
C ALA A 45 -1.10 -3.01 3.03
N ALA A 46 -1.78 -1.88 3.19
CA ALA A 46 -1.57 -0.69 2.40
C ALA A 46 -1.00 0.42 3.29
N VAL A 47 -0.06 1.21 2.77
CA VAL A 47 0.46 2.41 3.42
C VAL A 47 0.35 3.60 2.46
N ALA A 48 -0.05 4.76 2.98
CA ALA A 48 -0.11 5.98 2.19
C ALA A 48 1.28 6.31 1.61
N ASP A 49 1.34 6.55 0.31
CA ASP A 49 2.58 6.87 -0.42
C ASP A 49 2.35 7.97 -1.47
N PRO A 50 1.88 9.17 -1.05
CA PRO A 50 1.60 10.27 -1.99
C PRO A 50 2.85 10.74 -2.74
N ASP A 51 4.04 10.55 -2.14
CA ASP A 51 5.33 10.97 -2.70
C ASP A 51 6.00 9.88 -3.57
N SER A 52 5.38 8.71 -3.75
CA SER A 52 5.95 7.58 -4.49
C SER A 52 7.30 7.07 -3.94
N LYS A 53 7.48 7.08 -2.62
CA LYS A 53 8.67 6.58 -1.91
C LYS A 53 8.82 5.06 -1.99
N TYR A 54 7.73 4.34 -2.26
CA TYR A 54 7.68 2.88 -2.23
C TYR A 54 7.23 2.33 -3.60
N PRO A 55 8.12 2.31 -4.61
CA PRO A 55 7.80 1.70 -5.90
C PRO A 55 7.62 0.18 -5.78
N ILE A 56 6.94 -0.44 -6.74
CA ILE A 56 6.83 -1.90 -6.84
C ILE A 56 8.24 -2.51 -6.90
N GLY A 57 8.48 -3.58 -6.14
CA GLY A 57 9.80 -4.20 -5.99
C GLY A 57 10.62 -3.63 -4.84
N SER A 58 10.22 -2.50 -4.25
CA SER A 58 10.85 -1.96 -3.05
C SER A 58 10.40 -2.70 -1.78
N THR A 59 10.99 -2.32 -0.65
CA THR A 59 10.61 -2.84 0.66
C THR A 59 10.13 -1.69 1.54
N TYR A 60 8.88 -1.78 1.99
CA TYR A 60 8.37 -0.98 3.10
C TYR A 60 8.88 -1.56 4.41
N SER A 61 9.58 -0.73 5.19
CA SER A 61 9.99 -1.05 6.56
C SER A 61 9.33 -0.06 7.49
N ALA A 62 8.35 -0.53 8.28
CA ALA A 62 7.80 0.25 9.37
C ALA A 62 8.92 0.49 10.38
N SER A 63 9.41 1.73 10.42
CA SER A 63 10.43 2.20 11.38
C SER A 63 9.77 2.70 12.65
#